data_AF-A0A7Y4XBU1-F1
#
_entry.id   AF-A0A7Y4XBU1-F1
#
_cell.length_a   1.000
_cell.length_b   1.000
_cell.length_c   1.000
_cell.angle_alpha   90.00
_cell.angle_beta   90.00
_cell.angle_gamma   90.00
#
_symmetry.space_group_name_H-M   'P 1'
#
loop_
_entity.id
_entity.type
_entity.pdbx_description
1 polymer ?
#
loop_
_entity_poly.entity_id
_entity_poly.type
_entity_poly.pdbx_seq_one_letter_code
_entity_poly.pdbx_strand_id
1 'polypeptide(L)'
;MKRTLFLSGLCAALCLALFSFASAQRRPAAKPTATPSAHKVSGPYAHKNLSVFLIHGSDQTGGKTYLTLQEAMRQKKVVVHETKNVNQLAIENVSNEEIYVQSGDIVKGGQQDRVLSMDIIVPPRSGRMPIAAFCVEQGRWSKRANEGVMAFSASEKSLNSKDLKLAAKRSQSQQEVWRNVAVAQGKLAKSVNAPVAAADSATSLQLTLENKTVTATAQEYMKTLTPIIADKPDVIGYAFAINGEFNSADVYASPALFRKLWNKLLEASAIEAIGELDQHKPDPKLDKVVTVKAVEATLADAERGTVSDKDVTPRVKLRTRENKEHILFETRDQQRKEAWVHRNYVKK
;
A
#
# COMPACT_ATOMS: atom_id res chain seq x y z
N MET A 1 9.00 6.54 -101.79
CA MET A 1 8.89 5.22 -101.14
C MET A 1 10.27 4.75 -100.72
N LYS A 2 10.55 4.71 -99.42
CA LYS A 2 11.54 3.83 -98.76
C LYS A 2 11.52 4.20 -97.26
N ARG A 3 11.08 3.26 -96.43
CA ARG A 3 11.17 3.33 -94.97
C ARG A 3 12.50 2.71 -94.56
N THR A 4 13.26 3.40 -93.72
CA THR A 4 14.38 2.85 -92.96
C THR A 4 14.19 3.28 -91.52
N LEU A 5 14.25 2.32 -90.60
CA LEU A 5 14.30 2.53 -89.15
C LEU A 5 15.51 3.41 -88.79
N PHE A 6 15.35 4.26 -87.78
CA PHE A 6 16.39 4.51 -86.78
C PHE A 6 15.75 4.87 -85.44
N LEU A 7 16.15 4.13 -84.41
CA LEU A 7 15.94 4.42 -83.00
C LEU A 7 17.26 5.00 -82.47
N SER A 8 17.25 6.18 -81.89
CA SER A 8 18.37 6.70 -81.09
C SER A 8 17.92 7.86 -80.21
N GLY A 9 17.78 7.59 -78.91
CA GLY A 9 18.66 8.16 -77.87
C GLY A 9 18.62 9.67 -77.56
N LEU A 10 18.59 9.92 -76.24
CA LEU A 10 19.08 11.09 -75.49
C LEU A 10 18.20 12.36 -75.46
N CYS A 11 17.74 12.74 -74.27
CA CYS A 11 18.49 13.68 -73.41
C CYS A 11 17.73 14.00 -72.12
N ALA A 12 18.51 14.19 -71.06
CA ALA A 12 18.06 14.50 -69.71
C ALA A 12 17.46 15.91 -69.60
N ALA A 13 16.39 16.05 -68.82
CA ALA A 13 15.93 17.33 -68.28
C ALA A 13 15.80 17.20 -66.76
N LEU A 14 16.75 17.82 -66.08
CA LEU A 14 16.83 17.94 -64.62
C LEU A 14 15.81 19.00 -64.16
N CYS A 15 14.68 18.58 -63.58
CA CYS A 15 13.76 19.48 -62.88
C CYS A 15 13.98 19.36 -61.37
N LEU A 16 14.70 20.32 -60.77
CA LEU A 16 14.73 20.51 -59.32
C LEU A 16 13.36 21.01 -58.86
N ALA A 17 12.55 20.10 -58.31
CA ALA A 17 11.38 20.48 -57.52
C ALA A 17 11.84 20.77 -56.08
N LEU A 18 11.85 22.04 -55.70
CA LEU A 18 12.02 22.48 -54.31
C LEU A 18 10.77 22.06 -53.51
N PHE A 19 10.86 20.93 -52.80
CA PHE A 19 9.88 20.60 -51.76
C PHE A 19 10.14 21.46 -50.53
N SER A 20 9.35 22.53 -50.36
CA SER A 20 9.24 23.22 -49.08
C SER A 20 8.57 22.28 -48.07
N PHE A 21 9.37 21.59 -47.25
CA PHE A 21 8.90 20.95 -46.03
C PHE A 21 8.45 22.05 -45.06
N ALA A 22 7.16 22.37 -45.08
CA ALA A 22 6.52 23.07 -43.97
C ALA A 22 6.58 22.15 -42.75
N SER A 23 7.60 22.33 -41.92
CA SER A 23 7.66 21.75 -40.58
C SER A 23 6.47 22.30 -39.79
N ALA A 24 5.41 21.49 -39.70
CA ALA A 24 4.37 21.70 -38.71
C ALA A 24 5.02 21.51 -37.33
N GLN A 25 5.52 22.60 -36.76
CA GLN A 25 5.95 22.65 -35.37
C GLN A 25 4.76 22.23 -34.51
N ARG A 26 4.77 20.96 -34.09
CA ARG A 26 3.86 20.47 -33.04
C ARG A 26 4.11 21.35 -31.82
N ARG A 27 3.14 22.21 -31.51
CA ARG A 27 3.09 22.91 -30.23
C ARG A 27 3.30 21.87 -29.13
N PRO A 28 4.24 22.06 -28.19
CA PRO A 28 4.34 21.19 -27.05
C PRO A 28 2.97 21.21 -26.35
N ALA A 29 2.40 20.03 -26.12
CA ALA A 29 1.16 19.89 -25.38
C ALA A 29 1.36 20.58 -24.02
N ALA A 30 0.45 21.50 -23.68
CA ALA A 30 0.46 22.15 -22.38
C ALA A 30 0.46 21.06 -21.30
N LYS A 31 1.43 21.11 -20.38
CA LYS A 31 1.43 20.24 -19.21
C LYS A 31 0.08 20.41 -18.50
N PRO A 32 -0.65 19.33 -18.18
CA PRO A 32 -1.88 19.45 -17.42
C PRO A 32 -1.59 20.18 -16.12
N THR A 33 -2.16 21.36 -15.95
CA THR A 33 -2.12 22.09 -14.68
C THR A 33 -2.76 21.20 -13.64
N ALA A 34 -2.01 20.81 -12.62
CA ALA A 34 -2.48 19.91 -11.58
C ALA A 34 -3.70 20.49 -10.88
N THR A 35 -4.86 19.84 -10.99
CA THR A 35 -5.95 20.07 -10.04
C THR A 35 -5.44 19.61 -8.67
N PRO A 36 -5.44 20.47 -7.64
CA PRO A 36 -5.08 20.06 -6.28
C PRO A 36 -5.94 18.86 -5.87
N SER A 37 -5.38 17.90 -5.13
CA SER A 37 -6.22 16.89 -4.48
C SER A 37 -7.26 17.63 -3.64
N ALA A 38 -8.55 17.30 -3.78
CA ALA A 38 -9.64 18.01 -3.11
C ALA A 38 -9.64 17.89 -1.57
N HIS A 39 -8.67 17.18 -1.00
CA HIS A 39 -8.55 16.93 0.43
C HIS A 39 -7.76 18.05 1.12
N LYS A 40 -8.30 18.53 2.24
CA LYS A 40 -7.55 19.39 3.17
C LYS A 40 -6.56 18.54 3.95
N VAL A 41 -5.33 19.01 4.11
CA VAL A 41 -4.29 18.33 4.89
C VAL A 41 -3.88 19.16 6.11
N SER A 42 -3.68 18.53 7.27
CA SER A 42 -3.18 19.18 8.49
C SER A 42 -1.95 18.47 9.06
N GLY A 43 -1.14 19.17 9.85
CA GLY A 43 0.15 18.70 10.38
C GLY A 43 1.32 19.61 9.96
N PRO A 44 2.58 19.14 10.05
CA PRO A 44 2.97 17.82 10.55
C PRO A 44 2.76 17.66 12.06
N TYR A 45 2.29 16.49 12.47
CA TYR A 45 2.37 15.99 13.84
C TYR A 45 3.57 15.07 13.91
N ALA A 46 4.61 15.42 14.68
CA ALA A 46 5.88 14.71 14.63
C ALA A 46 6.26 14.09 15.97
N HIS A 47 6.95 12.95 15.89
CA HIS A 47 7.68 12.35 17.00
C HIS A 47 8.95 11.71 16.44
N LYS A 48 10.12 12.15 16.93
CA LYS A 48 11.43 11.75 16.39
C LYS A 48 11.48 11.92 14.87
N ASN A 49 11.84 10.88 14.13
CA ASN A 49 11.95 10.92 12.68
C ASN A 49 10.64 10.65 11.92
N LEU A 50 9.51 10.45 12.60
CA LEU A 50 8.20 10.25 11.99
C LEU A 50 7.40 11.55 12.01
N SER A 51 6.96 12.00 10.84
CA SER A 51 6.01 13.11 10.67
C SER A 51 4.72 12.59 10.05
N VAL A 52 3.58 12.86 10.71
CA VAL A 52 2.24 12.47 10.27
C VAL A 52 1.47 13.69 9.79
N PHE A 53 0.75 13.54 8.68
CA PHE A 53 -0.17 14.53 8.14
C PHE A 53 -1.56 13.90 8.07
N LEU A 54 -2.57 14.59 8.60
CA LEU A 54 -3.94 14.10 8.58
C LEU A 54 -4.64 14.57 7.31
N ILE A 55 -5.36 13.66 6.66
CA ILE A 55 -6.09 13.91 5.43
C ILE A 55 -7.57 14.00 5.79
N HIS A 56 -8.17 15.15 5.51
CA HIS A 56 -9.55 15.47 5.84
C HIS A 56 -10.47 15.31 4.63
N GLY A 57 -11.70 14.86 4.87
CA GLY A 57 -12.72 14.73 3.85
C GLY A 57 -14.09 14.33 4.41
N SER A 58 -15.11 14.45 3.57
CA SER A 58 -16.45 13.99 3.91
C SER A 58 -16.58 12.48 3.72
N ASP A 59 -17.50 11.87 4.48
CA ASP A 59 -17.86 10.47 4.31
C ASP A 59 -18.47 10.24 2.91
N GLN A 60 -17.85 9.33 2.15
CA GLN A 60 -18.25 8.94 0.80
C GLN A 60 -19.07 7.65 0.79
N THR A 61 -19.25 6.97 1.94
CA THR A 61 -19.98 5.68 1.99
C THR A 61 -21.47 5.83 2.27
N GLY A 62 -21.93 7.06 2.53
CA GLY A 62 -23.32 7.34 2.89
C GLY A 62 -23.70 6.69 4.24
N GLY A 63 -22.78 6.68 5.21
CA GLY A 63 -23.00 6.08 6.52
C GLY A 63 -22.85 4.56 6.57
N LYS A 64 -22.55 3.89 5.44
CA LYS A 64 -22.32 2.44 5.45
C LYS A 64 -21.00 2.12 6.15
N THR A 65 -21.06 1.18 7.09
CA THR A 65 -19.92 0.77 7.91
C THR A 65 -19.45 -0.63 7.54
N TYR A 66 -18.15 -0.88 7.75
CA TYR A 66 -17.55 -2.21 7.67
C TYR A 66 -17.08 -2.65 9.06
N LEU A 67 -17.12 -3.96 9.31
CA LEU A 67 -16.24 -4.56 10.31
C LEU A 67 -14.83 -4.68 9.71
N THR A 68 -13.79 -4.40 10.48
CA THR A 68 -12.44 -4.79 10.07
C THR A 68 -12.26 -6.31 10.21
N LEU A 69 -11.26 -6.89 9.53
CA LEU A 69 -10.92 -8.29 9.70
C LEU A 69 -10.72 -8.66 11.19
N GLN A 70 -9.99 -7.83 11.94
CA GLN A 70 -9.70 -8.07 13.36
C GLN A 70 -10.97 -8.02 14.22
N GLU A 71 -11.84 -7.03 14.01
CA GLU A 71 -13.14 -6.96 14.67
C GLU A 71 -13.98 -8.21 14.38
N ALA A 72 -14.08 -8.59 13.10
CA ALA A 72 -14.88 -9.73 12.68
C ALA A 72 -14.34 -11.06 13.22
N MET A 73 -13.02 -11.26 13.25
CA MET A 73 -12.41 -12.48 13.81
C MET A 73 -12.63 -12.57 15.32
N ARG A 74 -12.45 -11.46 16.05
CA ARG A 74 -12.70 -11.38 17.50
C ARG A 74 -14.15 -11.71 17.86
N GLN A 75 -15.07 -11.26 17.01
CA GLN A 75 -16.51 -11.52 17.14
C GLN A 75 -16.95 -12.87 16.55
N LYS A 76 -16.01 -13.69 16.03
CA LYS A 76 -16.30 -14.96 15.34
C LYS A 76 -17.28 -14.82 14.16
N LYS A 77 -17.31 -13.64 13.53
CA LYS A 77 -18.12 -13.31 12.35
C LYS A 77 -17.44 -13.70 11.04
N VAL A 78 -16.15 -14.00 11.10
CA VAL A 78 -15.35 -14.43 9.95
C VAL A 78 -14.38 -15.53 10.34
N VAL A 79 -14.11 -16.42 9.40
CA VAL A 79 -13.11 -17.47 9.54
C VAL A 79 -12.14 -17.36 8.37
N VAL A 80 -10.84 -17.40 8.67
CA VAL A 80 -9.77 -17.51 7.67
C VAL A 80 -9.22 -18.93 7.76
N HIS A 81 -9.41 -19.70 6.70
CA HIS A 81 -9.09 -21.12 6.59
C HIS A 81 -7.74 -21.32 5.91
N GLU A 82 -6.95 -22.24 6.45
CA GLU A 82 -5.74 -22.76 5.79
C GLU A 82 -6.12 -23.62 4.58
N THR A 83 -5.44 -23.42 3.45
CA THR A 83 -5.69 -24.17 2.21
C THR A 83 -4.53 -25.11 1.85
N LYS A 84 -3.39 -24.99 2.55
CA LYS A 84 -2.11 -25.65 2.20
C LYS A 84 -1.48 -25.15 0.90
N ASN A 85 -2.06 -24.14 0.25
CA ASN A 85 -1.44 -23.42 -0.85
C ASN A 85 -0.61 -22.25 -0.28
N VAL A 86 0.66 -22.15 -0.69
CA VAL A 86 1.57 -21.11 -0.21
C VAL A 86 1.08 -19.71 -0.58
N ASN A 87 0.38 -19.52 -1.70
CA ASN A 87 -0.01 -18.16 -2.10
C ASN A 87 -1.50 -17.85 -1.93
N GLN A 88 -2.23 -18.69 -1.19
CA GLN A 88 -3.68 -18.58 -1.08
C GLN A 88 -4.21 -19.06 0.27
N LEU A 89 -5.13 -18.30 0.85
CA LEU A 89 -6.00 -18.73 1.94
C LEU A 89 -7.47 -18.73 1.47
N ALA A 90 -8.39 -19.16 2.30
CA ALA A 90 -9.81 -18.95 2.08
C ALA A 90 -10.44 -18.16 3.23
N ILE A 91 -11.29 -17.18 2.92
CA ILE A 91 -12.05 -16.42 3.91
C ILE A 91 -13.54 -16.74 3.80
N GLU A 92 -14.22 -16.77 4.93
CA GLU A 92 -15.65 -17.02 5.00
C GLU A 92 -16.29 -16.07 6.01
N ASN A 93 -17.16 -15.19 5.53
CA ASN A 93 -18.01 -14.36 6.37
C ASN A 93 -19.28 -15.12 6.72
N VAL A 94 -19.39 -15.53 7.98
CA VAL A 94 -20.55 -16.26 8.52
C VAL A 94 -21.59 -15.32 9.12
N SER A 95 -21.37 -14.01 9.06
CA SER A 95 -22.26 -12.98 9.59
C SER A 95 -23.12 -12.33 8.51
N ASN A 96 -23.95 -11.38 8.95
CA ASN A 96 -24.79 -10.55 8.09
C ASN A 96 -24.18 -9.17 7.81
N GLU A 97 -22.96 -8.89 8.29
CA GLU A 97 -22.27 -7.61 8.13
C GLU A 97 -21.18 -7.71 7.06
N GLU A 98 -20.88 -6.60 6.39
CA GLU A 98 -19.75 -6.55 5.47
C GLU A 98 -18.44 -6.43 6.23
N ILE A 99 -17.43 -7.15 5.75
CA ILE A 99 -16.09 -7.14 6.35
C ILE A 99 -15.11 -6.54 5.36
N TYR A 100 -14.38 -5.53 5.81
CA TYR A 100 -13.25 -4.97 5.11
C TYR A 100 -11.95 -5.65 5.58
N VAL A 101 -11.22 -6.19 4.63
CA VAL A 101 -9.88 -6.74 4.83
C VAL A 101 -8.90 -5.81 4.18
N GLN A 102 -7.88 -5.41 4.92
CA GLN A 102 -6.83 -4.52 4.43
C GLN A 102 -5.61 -5.32 3.95
N SER A 103 -5.10 -4.94 2.78
CA SER A 103 -3.78 -5.38 2.32
C SER A 103 -2.71 -5.06 3.37
N GLY A 104 -1.85 -6.05 3.63
CA GLY A 104 -0.85 -5.98 4.67
C GLY A 104 -1.30 -6.54 6.02
N ASP A 105 -2.57 -6.90 6.21
CA ASP A 105 -3.02 -7.57 7.43
C ASP A 105 -2.33 -8.93 7.60
N ILE A 106 -1.79 -9.17 8.80
CA ILE A 106 -1.21 -10.47 9.17
C ILE A 106 -2.28 -11.33 9.85
N VAL A 107 -2.32 -12.61 9.51
CA VAL A 107 -3.10 -13.63 10.20
C VAL A 107 -2.15 -14.68 10.77
N LYS A 108 -2.37 -15.07 12.03
CA LYS A 108 -1.47 -15.94 12.81
C LYS A 108 -1.93 -17.37 12.85
N GLY A 109 -1.00 -18.31 12.80
CA GLY A 109 -1.28 -19.75 12.90
C GLY A 109 -1.18 -20.48 11.57
N GLY A 110 -2.04 -21.48 11.38
CA GLY A 110 -1.95 -22.36 10.21
C GLY A 110 -0.62 -23.10 10.16
N GLN A 111 -0.10 -23.30 8.95
CA GLN A 111 1.25 -23.86 8.77
C GLN A 111 2.34 -22.79 8.86
N GLN A 112 2.00 -21.55 8.51
CA GLN A 112 2.84 -20.36 8.56
C GLN A 112 1.97 -19.11 8.71
N ASP A 113 2.48 -18.09 9.40
CA ASP A 113 1.84 -16.78 9.47
C ASP A 113 1.79 -16.17 8.07
N ARG A 114 0.63 -15.61 7.72
CA ARG A 114 0.37 -15.09 6.38
C ARG A 114 0.06 -13.61 6.41
N VAL A 115 0.46 -12.92 5.37
CA VAL A 115 -0.03 -11.57 5.05
C VAL A 115 -1.03 -11.63 3.91
N LEU A 116 -2.14 -10.89 4.02
CA LEU A 116 -3.12 -10.73 2.94
C LEU A 116 -2.67 -9.62 1.99
N SER A 117 -2.60 -9.92 0.68
CA SER A 117 -1.90 -9.03 -0.26
C SER A 117 -2.76 -7.94 -0.87
N MET A 118 -4.09 -8.10 -0.85
CA MET A 118 -5.05 -7.19 -1.50
C MET A 118 -6.12 -6.76 -0.50
N ASP A 119 -6.63 -5.54 -0.69
CA ASP A 119 -7.83 -5.13 0.01
C ASP A 119 -9.02 -5.90 -0.58
N ILE A 120 -9.92 -6.40 0.25
CA ILE A 120 -11.16 -7.03 -0.20
C ILE A 120 -12.33 -6.63 0.68
N ILE A 121 -13.53 -6.71 0.11
CA ILE A 121 -14.80 -6.65 0.85
C ILE A 121 -15.37 -8.05 0.81
N VAL A 122 -15.54 -8.67 1.98
CA VAL A 122 -16.15 -9.99 2.12
C VAL A 122 -17.66 -9.78 2.36
N PRO A 123 -18.52 -10.14 1.40
CA PRO A 123 -19.97 -9.95 1.53
C PRO A 123 -20.53 -10.76 2.71
N PRO A 124 -21.70 -10.36 3.26
CA PRO A 124 -22.47 -11.19 4.18
C PRO A 124 -22.67 -12.60 3.62
N ARG A 125 -22.54 -13.63 4.48
CA ARG A 125 -22.80 -15.03 4.10
C ARG A 125 -22.08 -15.44 2.82
N SER A 126 -20.81 -15.08 2.68
CA SER A 126 -20.05 -15.19 1.44
C SER A 126 -19.82 -16.63 0.95
N GLY A 127 -19.98 -17.63 1.83
CA GLY A 127 -19.29 -18.91 1.68
C GLY A 127 -17.78 -18.71 1.67
N ARG A 128 -17.02 -19.73 1.23
CA ARG A 128 -15.57 -19.63 1.13
C ARG A 128 -15.15 -18.90 -0.13
N MET A 129 -14.37 -17.84 0.05
CA MET A 129 -13.75 -17.07 -1.04
C MET A 129 -12.24 -17.20 -0.97
N PRO A 130 -11.54 -17.43 -2.09
CA PRO A 130 -10.08 -17.44 -2.10
C PRO A 130 -9.54 -16.02 -1.85
N ILE A 131 -8.48 -15.93 -1.06
CA ILE A 131 -7.76 -14.67 -0.81
C ILE A 131 -6.27 -14.88 -1.07
N ALA A 132 -5.66 -13.94 -1.80
CA ALA A 132 -4.23 -13.97 -2.05
C ALA A 132 -3.46 -13.65 -0.76
N ALA A 133 -2.47 -14.48 -0.45
CA ALA A 133 -1.68 -14.37 0.76
C ALA A 133 -0.21 -14.73 0.50
N PHE A 134 0.69 -14.26 1.34
CA PHE A 134 2.11 -14.65 1.31
C PHE A 134 2.59 -15.04 2.69
N CYS A 135 3.54 -15.96 2.75
CA CYS A 135 4.25 -16.26 3.99
C CYS A 135 5.10 -15.08 4.43
N VAL A 136 5.04 -14.74 5.71
CA VAL A 136 5.93 -13.75 6.34
C VAL A 136 6.92 -14.40 7.31
N GLU A 137 7.19 -15.68 7.08
CA GLU A 137 8.04 -16.51 7.92
C GLU A 137 8.71 -17.61 7.09
N GLN A 138 9.98 -17.44 6.75
CA GLN A 138 10.68 -18.40 5.88
C GLN A 138 11.06 -19.68 6.65
N GLY A 139 10.68 -20.84 6.11
CA GLY A 139 11.18 -22.15 6.57
C GLY A 139 10.31 -22.89 7.58
N ARG A 140 9.40 -22.23 8.32
CA ARG A 140 8.41 -22.94 9.15
C ARG A 140 7.37 -23.62 8.26
N TRP A 141 6.90 -24.84 8.53
CA TRP A 141 5.71 -25.39 7.88
C TRP A 141 4.96 -26.31 8.84
N SER A 142 4.70 -25.76 10.01
CA SER A 142 4.11 -26.44 11.16
C SER A 142 3.51 -25.39 12.08
N LYS A 143 2.49 -25.75 12.85
CA LYS A 143 1.93 -24.85 13.87
C LYS A 143 2.95 -24.57 14.98
N ARG A 144 2.90 -23.37 15.57
CA ARG A 144 3.57 -23.13 16.86
C ARG A 144 2.61 -23.48 18.01
N ALA A 145 3.10 -24.18 19.03
CA ALA A 145 2.40 -24.47 20.28
C ALA A 145 0.85 -24.62 20.15
N ASN A 146 0.11 -23.65 20.71
CA ASN A 146 -1.35 -23.65 20.80
C ASN A 146 -2.06 -23.01 19.59
N GLU A 147 -1.36 -22.77 18.48
CA GLU A 147 -1.96 -22.22 17.26
C GLU A 147 -2.90 -23.23 16.59
N GLY A 148 -4.00 -22.72 16.06
CA GLY A 148 -4.90 -23.49 15.20
C GLY A 148 -4.22 -23.84 13.88
N VAL A 149 -4.28 -25.12 13.49
CA VAL A 149 -3.73 -25.60 12.20
C VAL A 149 -4.68 -25.33 11.03
N MET A 150 -5.99 -25.36 11.30
CA MET A 150 -7.04 -25.30 10.27
C MET A 150 -7.57 -23.89 10.04
N ALA A 151 -7.47 -23.02 11.04
CA ALA A 151 -7.97 -21.65 11.00
C ALA A 151 -6.97 -20.71 11.67
N PHE A 152 -6.88 -19.50 11.12
CA PHE A 152 -6.01 -18.47 11.62
C PHE A 152 -6.67 -17.64 12.73
N SER A 153 -5.83 -17.08 13.60
CA SER A 153 -6.21 -16.09 14.60
C SER A 153 -5.88 -14.67 14.13
N ALA A 154 -6.60 -13.69 14.66
CA ALA A 154 -6.35 -12.29 14.35
C ALA A 154 -4.94 -11.87 14.81
N SER A 155 -4.30 -11.02 14.00
CA SER A 155 -3.16 -10.19 14.43
C SER A 155 -3.60 -8.73 14.41
N GLU A 156 -3.15 -7.97 15.39
CA GLU A 156 -3.23 -6.50 15.35
C GLU A 156 -2.04 -5.91 14.57
N LYS A 157 -1.14 -6.76 14.03
CA LYS A 157 0.04 -6.35 13.24
C LYS A 157 -0.25 -6.36 11.74
N SER A 158 0.44 -5.49 11.02
CA SER A 158 0.44 -5.42 9.55
C SER A 158 1.85 -5.23 9.01
N LEU A 159 2.03 -5.36 7.69
CA LEU A 159 3.31 -5.00 7.04
C LEU A 159 3.72 -3.58 7.41
N ASN A 160 4.93 -3.46 7.94
CA ASN A 160 5.47 -2.26 8.55
C ASN A 160 6.49 -1.53 7.66
N SER A 161 6.56 -1.84 6.36
CA SER A 161 7.41 -1.07 5.45
C SER A 161 6.80 -0.93 4.07
N LYS A 162 7.12 0.17 3.39
CA LYS A 162 6.70 0.38 1.99
C LYS A 162 7.21 -0.75 1.07
N ASP A 163 8.43 -1.24 1.29
CA ASP A 163 9.03 -2.30 0.46
C ASP A 163 8.31 -3.64 0.64
N LEU A 164 7.90 -3.97 1.87
CA LEU A 164 7.07 -5.14 2.14
C LEU A 164 5.69 -5.00 1.47
N LYS A 165 5.06 -3.83 1.56
CA LYS A 165 3.77 -3.54 0.92
C LYS A 165 3.88 -3.72 -0.60
N LEU A 166 4.93 -3.20 -1.23
CA LEU A 166 5.19 -3.34 -2.66
C LEU A 166 5.48 -4.81 -3.05
N ALA A 167 6.29 -5.53 -2.27
CA ALA A 167 6.59 -6.93 -2.54
C ALA A 167 5.32 -7.81 -2.53
N ALA A 168 4.41 -7.58 -1.58
CA ALA A 168 3.17 -8.34 -1.45
C ALA A 168 2.09 -7.90 -2.46
N LYS A 169 1.85 -6.59 -2.60
CA LYS A 169 0.72 -6.04 -3.38
C LYS A 169 1.05 -5.81 -4.86
N ARG A 170 2.28 -5.37 -5.16
CA ARG A 170 2.74 -5.04 -6.53
C ARG A 170 3.46 -6.22 -7.19
N SER A 171 4.59 -6.64 -6.61
CA SER A 171 5.42 -7.71 -7.18
C SER A 171 4.76 -9.08 -7.04
N GLN A 172 3.92 -9.26 -6.00
CA GLN A 172 3.26 -10.51 -5.67
C GLN A 172 4.26 -11.68 -5.59
N SER A 173 5.43 -11.43 -4.99
CA SER A 173 6.56 -12.36 -4.98
C SER A 173 6.89 -12.83 -3.57
N GLN A 174 6.77 -14.14 -3.34
CA GLN A 174 7.12 -14.77 -2.07
C GLN A 174 8.59 -14.56 -1.70
N GLN A 175 9.51 -14.61 -2.68
CA GLN A 175 10.94 -14.39 -2.42
C GLN A 175 11.21 -12.92 -2.04
N GLU A 176 10.55 -11.96 -2.69
CA GLU A 176 10.70 -10.56 -2.33
C GLU A 176 10.11 -10.27 -0.95
N VAL A 177 8.99 -10.89 -0.58
CA VAL A 177 8.43 -10.76 0.78
C VAL A 177 9.45 -11.25 1.80
N TRP A 178 10.01 -12.45 1.66
CA TRP A 178 11.01 -12.97 2.61
C TRP A 178 12.28 -12.10 2.68
N ARG A 179 12.79 -11.65 1.53
CA ARG A 179 13.94 -10.75 1.48
C ARG A 179 13.67 -9.47 2.26
N ASN A 180 12.52 -8.85 2.07
CA ASN A 180 12.17 -7.61 2.77
C ASN A 180 11.84 -7.84 4.26
N VAL A 181 11.37 -9.03 4.65
CA VAL A 181 11.26 -9.40 6.09
C VAL A 181 12.65 -9.40 6.72
N ALA A 182 13.63 -10.06 6.11
CA ALA A 182 15.00 -10.09 6.64
C ALA A 182 15.62 -8.68 6.73
N VAL A 183 15.39 -7.82 5.72
CA VAL A 183 15.83 -6.42 5.74
C VAL A 183 15.19 -5.65 6.90
N ALA A 184 13.87 -5.77 7.09
CA ALA A 184 13.16 -5.10 8.18
C ALA A 184 13.66 -5.57 9.55
N GLN A 185 13.87 -6.88 9.74
CA GLN A 185 14.43 -7.44 10.97
C GLN A 185 15.84 -6.89 11.25
N GLY A 186 16.72 -6.85 10.25
CA GLY A 186 18.09 -6.33 10.41
C GLY A 186 18.10 -4.84 10.76
N LYS A 187 17.27 -4.04 10.08
CA LYS A 187 17.10 -2.60 10.38
C LYS A 187 16.61 -2.37 11.80
N LEU A 188 15.60 -3.12 12.23
CA LEU A 188 15.06 -3.03 13.59
C LEU A 188 16.10 -3.46 14.63
N ALA A 189 16.76 -4.61 14.45
CA ALA A 189 17.77 -5.11 15.37
C ALA A 189 18.89 -4.09 15.63
N LYS A 190 19.37 -3.46 14.56
CA LYS A 190 20.34 -2.36 14.65
C LYS A 190 19.74 -1.20 15.43
N SER A 191 18.57 -0.72 15.02
CA SER A 191 17.95 0.51 15.54
C SER A 191 17.51 0.43 17.00
N VAL A 192 17.10 -0.75 17.48
CA VAL A 192 16.79 -0.97 18.91
C VAL A 192 17.96 -1.52 19.71
N ASN A 193 19.13 -1.73 19.07
CA ASN A 193 20.34 -2.31 19.66
C ASN A 193 20.08 -3.61 20.45
N ALA A 194 19.26 -4.49 19.90
CA ALA A 194 18.87 -5.76 20.52
C ALA A 194 18.44 -6.79 19.46
N PRO A 195 18.57 -8.10 19.72
CA PRO A 195 17.99 -9.12 18.86
C PRO A 195 16.46 -8.98 18.78
N VAL A 196 15.92 -8.96 17.56
CA VAL A 196 14.48 -8.90 17.31
C VAL A 196 13.91 -10.18 16.70
N ALA A 197 14.77 -11.12 16.33
CA ALA A 197 14.40 -12.46 15.90
C ALA A 197 14.06 -13.31 17.13
N ALA A 198 12.94 -14.04 17.07
CA ALA A 198 12.54 -14.92 18.15
C ALA A 198 13.17 -16.32 17.99
N ALA A 199 13.44 -17.00 19.12
CA ALA A 199 13.99 -18.35 19.11
C ALA A 199 13.04 -19.36 18.44
N ASP A 200 11.73 -19.20 18.64
CA ASP A 200 10.70 -20.08 18.06
C ASP A 200 10.64 -19.98 16.54
N SER A 201 11.04 -18.83 15.97
CA SER A 201 11.18 -18.65 14.53
C SER A 201 11.95 -17.36 14.22
N ALA A 202 13.20 -17.53 13.79
CA ALA A 202 14.10 -16.42 13.54
C ALA A 202 13.68 -15.53 12.36
N THR A 203 12.91 -16.06 11.42
CA THR A 203 12.47 -15.39 10.18
C THR A 203 11.04 -14.86 10.26
N SER A 204 10.37 -15.00 11.41
CA SER A 204 8.97 -14.58 11.57
C SER A 204 8.86 -13.07 11.74
N LEU A 205 8.27 -12.39 10.74
CA LEU A 205 7.94 -10.97 10.85
C LEU A 205 7.03 -10.71 12.05
N GLN A 206 5.99 -11.54 12.22
CA GLN A 206 5.02 -11.38 13.30
C GLN A 206 5.70 -11.37 14.68
N LEU A 207 6.60 -12.32 14.96
CA LEU A 207 7.30 -12.37 16.23
C LEU A 207 8.26 -11.18 16.41
N THR A 208 8.88 -10.70 15.33
CA THR A 208 9.66 -9.46 15.37
C THR A 208 8.79 -8.25 15.72
N LEU A 209 7.59 -8.15 15.18
CA LEU A 209 6.66 -7.05 15.48
C LEU A 209 6.04 -7.15 16.89
N GLU A 210 6.08 -8.33 17.52
CA GLU A 210 5.68 -8.58 18.90
C GLU A 210 6.85 -8.51 19.90
N ASN A 211 8.08 -8.31 19.42
CA ASN A 211 9.26 -8.19 20.27
C ASN A 211 9.09 -7.05 21.30
N LYS A 212 9.42 -7.33 22.57
CA LYS A 212 9.22 -6.38 23.69
C LYS A 212 9.96 -5.06 23.51
N THR A 213 11.18 -5.07 22.98
CA THR A 213 11.97 -3.85 22.77
C THR A 213 11.40 -3.04 21.60
N VAL A 214 11.04 -3.71 20.50
CA VAL A 214 10.40 -3.06 19.34
C VAL A 214 9.08 -2.41 19.75
N THR A 215 8.21 -3.16 20.44
CA THR A 215 6.92 -2.66 20.90
C THR A 215 7.05 -1.53 21.90
N ALA A 216 7.95 -1.63 22.90
CA ALA A 216 8.21 -0.54 23.85
C ALA A 216 8.67 0.74 23.14
N THR A 217 9.58 0.61 22.17
CA THR A 217 10.06 1.77 21.38
C THR A 217 8.94 2.37 20.55
N ALA A 218 8.08 1.55 19.92
CA ALA A 218 6.93 2.02 19.15
C ALA A 218 5.90 2.74 20.04
N GLN A 219 5.73 2.33 21.31
CA GLN A 219 4.78 2.97 22.22
C GLN A 219 5.11 4.45 22.49
N GLU A 220 6.37 4.88 22.39
CA GLU A 220 6.74 6.30 22.51
C GLU A 220 6.11 7.15 21.39
N TYR A 221 6.15 6.63 20.15
CA TYR A 221 5.47 7.23 19.01
C TYR A 221 3.95 7.20 19.20
N MET A 222 3.41 6.03 19.59
CA MET A 222 1.97 5.84 19.76
C MET A 222 1.38 6.78 20.81
N LYS A 223 2.05 6.96 21.96
CA LYS A 223 1.61 7.87 23.02
C LYS A 223 1.45 9.31 22.53
N THR A 224 2.36 9.74 21.65
CA THR A 224 2.37 11.11 21.11
C THR A 224 1.37 11.28 19.97
N LEU A 225 1.33 10.32 19.04
CA LEU A 225 0.67 10.48 17.75
C LEU A 225 -0.75 9.90 17.74
N THR A 226 -1.09 8.92 18.58
CA THR A 226 -2.46 8.36 18.61
C THR A 226 -3.55 9.40 18.87
N PRO A 227 -3.40 10.34 19.84
CA PRO A 227 -4.47 11.29 20.18
C PRO A 227 -4.74 12.36 19.12
N ILE A 228 -3.90 12.51 18.09
CA ILE A 228 -3.98 13.64 17.15
C ILE A 228 -5.30 13.68 16.35
N ILE A 229 -6.01 12.55 16.26
CA ILE A 229 -7.29 12.43 15.54
C ILE A 229 -8.53 12.56 16.44
N ALA A 230 -8.36 12.64 17.77
CA ALA A 230 -9.46 12.50 18.74
C ALA A 230 -10.60 13.49 18.47
N ASP A 231 -10.28 14.78 18.31
CA ASP A 231 -11.26 15.85 18.13
C ASP A 231 -11.48 16.25 16.67
N LYS A 232 -11.12 15.38 15.72
CA LYS A 232 -11.14 15.70 14.27
C LYS A 232 -12.01 14.71 13.51
N PRO A 233 -13.35 14.79 13.61
CA PRO A 233 -14.29 13.77 13.11
C PRO A 233 -14.15 13.50 11.60
N ASP A 234 -13.70 14.50 10.85
CA ASP A 234 -13.56 14.54 9.40
C ASP A 234 -12.24 13.96 8.85
N VAL A 235 -11.36 13.43 9.71
CA VAL A 235 -10.15 12.75 9.24
C VAL A 235 -10.52 11.41 8.62
N ILE A 236 -10.13 11.23 7.36
CA ILE A 236 -10.39 10.03 6.55
C ILE A 236 -9.12 9.27 6.18
N GLY A 237 -7.95 9.76 6.57
CA GLY A 237 -6.68 9.17 6.21
C GLY A 237 -5.49 9.89 6.82
N TYR A 238 -4.31 9.40 6.50
CA TYR A 238 -3.06 10.04 6.86
C TYR A 238 -1.99 9.83 5.79
N ALA A 239 -1.08 10.76 5.69
CA ALA A 239 0.21 10.59 5.05
C ALA A 239 1.30 10.61 6.11
N PHE A 240 2.44 9.99 5.83
CA PHE A 240 3.58 10.10 6.72
C PHE A 240 4.91 10.22 5.97
N ALA A 241 5.84 10.86 6.63
CA ALA A 241 7.22 11.03 6.21
C ALA A 241 8.15 10.45 7.27
N ILE A 242 9.24 9.84 6.81
CA ILE A 242 10.31 9.30 7.66
C ILE A 242 11.60 9.99 7.26
N ASN A 243 12.37 10.46 8.25
CA ASN A 243 13.63 11.18 8.02
C ASN A 243 13.49 12.38 7.05
N GLY A 244 12.33 13.04 7.03
CA GLY A 244 12.10 14.22 6.19
C GLY A 244 11.75 13.90 4.74
N GLU A 245 11.44 12.64 4.44
CA GLU A 245 10.99 12.20 3.13
C GLU A 245 9.59 11.59 3.20
N PHE A 246 8.70 12.02 2.30
CA PHE A 246 7.39 11.38 2.12
C PHE A 246 7.58 9.87 1.89
N ASN A 247 6.86 9.05 2.64
CA ASN A 247 6.90 7.60 2.53
C ASN A 247 5.63 7.09 1.83
N SER A 248 4.49 7.17 2.51
CA SER A 248 3.22 6.63 2.03
C SER A 248 2.03 7.41 2.59
N ALA A 249 0.84 7.19 2.03
CA ALA A 249 -0.43 7.66 2.57
C ALA A 249 -1.54 6.62 2.39
N ASP A 250 -2.45 6.55 3.35
CA ASP A 250 -3.67 5.72 3.30
C ASP A 250 -4.89 6.63 3.49
N VAL A 251 -5.81 6.61 2.52
CA VAL A 251 -7.04 7.44 2.50
C VAL A 251 -8.25 6.54 2.30
N TYR A 252 -9.26 6.69 3.16
CA TYR A 252 -10.45 5.86 3.19
C TYR A 252 -11.69 6.65 2.80
N ALA A 253 -12.66 5.96 2.21
CA ALA A 253 -13.94 6.57 1.87
C ALA A 253 -14.79 6.89 3.10
N SER A 254 -14.49 6.28 4.25
CA SER A 254 -15.23 6.43 5.50
C SER A 254 -14.31 6.86 6.65
N PRO A 255 -14.60 8.00 7.33
CA PRO A 255 -13.89 8.38 8.55
C PRO A 255 -13.99 7.31 9.65
N ALA A 256 -15.14 6.62 9.74
CA ALA A 256 -15.36 5.56 10.72
C ALA A 256 -14.44 4.35 10.47
N LEU A 257 -14.26 3.94 9.21
CA LEU A 257 -13.33 2.86 8.86
C LEU A 257 -11.88 3.26 9.18
N PHE A 258 -11.48 4.48 8.81
CA PHE A 258 -10.13 4.98 9.12
C PHE A 258 -9.84 4.95 10.63
N ARG A 259 -10.76 5.45 11.47
CA ARG A 259 -10.60 5.44 12.93
C ARG A 259 -10.36 4.05 13.51
N LYS A 260 -11.07 3.04 12.99
CA LYS A 260 -10.88 1.64 13.41
C LYS A 260 -9.50 1.10 13.06
N LEU A 261 -8.88 1.61 12.00
CA LEU A 261 -7.59 1.16 11.49
C LEU A 261 -6.41 2.01 12.00
N TRP A 262 -6.69 3.19 12.54
CA TRP A 262 -5.70 4.21 12.91
C TRP A 262 -4.55 3.67 13.77
N ASN A 263 -4.87 2.99 14.87
CA ASN A 263 -3.84 2.50 15.79
C ASN A 263 -2.87 1.51 15.12
N LYS A 264 -3.41 0.59 14.31
CA LYS A 264 -2.63 -0.41 13.58
C LYS A 264 -1.76 0.24 12.50
N LEU A 265 -2.33 1.17 11.74
CA LEU A 265 -1.61 1.92 10.70
C LEU A 265 -0.47 2.75 11.28
N LEU A 266 -0.76 3.50 12.36
CA LEU A 266 0.23 4.31 13.04
C LEU A 266 1.35 3.46 13.65
N GLU A 267 1.02 2.32 14.27
CA GLU A 267 2.03 1.39 14.80
C GLU A 267 2.94 0.87 13.69
N ALA A 268 2.38 0.48 12.54
CA ALA A 268 3.16 0.04 11.39
C ALA A 268 4.13 1.15 10.89
N SER A 269 3.65 2.40 10.77
CA SER A 269 4.48 3.55 10.41
C SER A 269 5.55 3.87 11.46
N ALA A 270 5.25 3.72 12.75
CA ALA A 270 6.20 3.93 13.83
C ALA A 270 7.31 2.88 13.80
N ILE A 271 6.98 1.61 13.58
CA ILE A 271 7.98 0.54 13.45
C ILE A 271 8.84 0.74 12.19
N GLU A 272 8.28 1.20 11.07
CA GLU A 272 9.07 1.60 9.91
C GLU A 272 10.05 2.72 10.27
N ALA A 273 9.57 3.77 10.93
CA ALA A 273 10.38 4.90 11.34
C ALA A 273 11.51 4.48 12.28
N ILE A 274 11.25 3.57 13.22
CA ILE A 274 12.29 2.97 14.07
C ILE A 274 13.36 2.29 13.23
N GLY A 275 12.98 1.46 12.25
CA GLY A 275 13.93 0.77 11.37
C GLY A 275 14.80 1.71 10.52
N GLU A 276 14.32 2.92 10.25
CA GLU A 276 15.07 3.94 9.50
C GLU A 276 15.78 4.97 10.41
N LEU A 277 15.79 4.80 11.74
CA LEU A 277 16.51 5.71 12.63
C LEU A 277 18.02 5.63 12.36
N ASP A 278 18.62 6.77 12.03
CA ASP A 278 20.06 6.88 12.00
C ASP A 278 20.60 7.09 13.43
N GLN A 279 21.08 6.02 14.04
CA GLN A 279 21.67 6.06 15.39
C GLN A 279 22.95 6.91 15.49
N HIS A 280 23.56 7.30 14.36
CA HIS A 280 24.74 8.18 14.35
C HIS A 280 24.35 9.66 14.34
N LYS A 281 23.05 9.98 14.23
CA LYS A 281 22.51 11.33 14.37
C LYS A 281 21.71 11.42 15.69
N PRO A 282 22.36 11.85 16.80
CA PRO A 282 21.79 11.77 18.15
C PRO A 282 20.56 12.66 18.41
N ASP A 283 20.21 13.55 17.48
CA ASP A 283 18.96 14.28 17.48
C ASP A 283 18.56 14.56 16.03
N PRO A 284 17.62 13.82 15.43
CA PRO A 284 17.09 14.17 14.13
C PRO A 284 16.15 15.36 14.32
N LYS A 285 16.69 16.55 14.62
CA LYS A 285 16.12 17.73 13.98
C LYS A 285 16.09 17.39 12.51
N LEU A 286 14.88 17.21 11.99
CA LEU A 286 14.68 16.87 10.59
C LEU A 286 15.37 17.97 9.78
N ASP A 287 16.55 17.67 9.23
CA ASP A 287 17.32 18.56 8.34
C ASP A 287 16.41 19.07 7.21
N LYS A 288 15.38 18.28 6.89
CA LYS A 288 14.32 18.55 5.94
C LYS A 288 12.95 18.26 6.55
N VAL A 289 12.07 19.27 6.60
CA VAL A 289 10.68 19.11 7.02
C VAL A 289 9.79 19.02 5.78
N VAL A 290 9.02 17.93 5.65
CA VAL A 290 7.99 17.83 4.61
C VAL A 290 6.86 18.81 4.96
N THR A 291 6.44 19.62 3.99
CA THR A 291 5.35 20.58 4.18
C THR A 291 4.00 20.00 3.77
N VAL A 292 2.91 20.54 4.30
CA VAL A 292 1.54 20.21 3.86
C VAL A 292 1.40 20.33 2.34
N LYS A 293 1.88 21.43 1.75
CA LYS A 293 1.87 21.65 0.30
C LYS A 293 2.64 20.59 -0.49
N ALA A 294 3.75 20.09 0.07
CA ALA A 294 4.51 19.01 -0.56
C ALA A 294 3.72 17.69 -0.53
N VAL A 295 3.03 17.38 0.58
CA VAL A 295 2.14 16.21 0.66
C VAL A 295 1.02 16.32 -0.36
N GLU A 296 0.30 17.43 -0.40
CA GLU A 296 -0.79 17.67 -1.37
C GLU A 296 -0.29 17.54 -2.82
N ALA A 297 0.89 18.08 -3.14
CA ALA A 297 1.50 17.95 -4.45
C ALA A 297 1.86 16.51 -4.80
N THR A 298 2.40 15.73 -3.85
CA THR A 298 2.71 14.31 -4.02
C THR A 298 1.45 13.47 -4.27
N LEU A 299 0.38 13.68 -3.48
CA LEU A 299 -0.88 12.98 -3.68
C LEU A 299 -1.48 13.29 -5.06
N ALA A 300 -1.49 14.56 -5.46
CA ALA A 300 -1.96 14.98 -6.78
C ALA A 300 -1.10 14.43 -7.92
N ASP A 301 0.22 14.26 -7.73
CA ASP A 301 1.11 13.67 -8.72
C ASP A 301 0.88 12.17 -8.95
N ALA A 302 0.70 11.42 -7.86
CA ALA A 302 0.38 9.99 -7.94
C ALA A 302 -0.93 9.73 -8.71
N GLU A 303 -1.92 10.62 -8.60
CA GLU A 303 -3.20 10.51 -9.32
C GLU A 303 -3.07 10.69 -10.85
N ARG A 304 -1.96 11.27 -11.33
CA ARG A 304 -1.66 11.44 -12.77
C ARG A 304 -0.90 10.26 -13.39
N GLY A 305 -0.61 9.21 -12.62
CA GLY A 305 0.07 8.03 -13.13
C GLY A 305 -0.72 7.27 -14.21
N THR A 306 0.00 6.47 -14.98
CA THR A 306 -0.57 5.55 -15.97
C THR A 306 -1.50 4.56 -15.28
N VAL A 307 -2.71 4.40 -15.81
CA VAL A 307 -3.77 3.59 -15.20
C VAL A 307 -3.69 2.14 -15.68
N SER A 308 -3.82 1.20 -14.74
CA SER A 308 -4.13 -0.21 -15.02
C SER A 308 -5.16 -0.73 -14.03
N ASP A 309 -6.03 -1.64 -14.47
CA ASP A 309 -7.08 -2.22 -13.64
C ASP A 309 -6.88 -3.74 -13.53
N LYS A 310 -7.22 -4.31 -12.36
CA LYS A 310 -7.19 -5.75 -12.09
C LYS A 310 -8.40 -6.13 -11.23
N ASP A 311 -9.12 -7.17 -11.64
CA ASP A 311 -10.15 -7.76 -10.78
C ASP A 311 -9.49 -8.57 -9.65
N VAL A 312 -9.84 -8.24 -8.40
CA VAL A 312 -9.35 -8.91 -7.19
C VAL A 312 -10.35 -9.97 -6.73
N THR A 313 -11.63 -9.62 -6.73
CA THR A 313 -12.77 -10.51 -6.53
C THR A 313 -13.90 -10.06 -7.47
N PRO A 314 -15.02 -10.81 -7.61
CA PRO A 314 -16.17 -10.35 -8.38
C PRO A 314 -16.79 -9.02 -7.90
N ARG A 315 -16.44 -8.56 -6.69
CA ARG A 315 -16.90 -7.29 -6.12
C ARG A 315 -15.82 -6.21 -6.11
N VAL A 316 -14.54 -6.58 -6.06
CA VAL A 316 -13.45 -5.63 -5.83
C VAL A 316 -12.53 -5.57 -7.04
N LYS A 317 -12.39 -4.36 -7.57
CA LYS A 317 -11.42 -4.01 -8.61
C LYS A 317 -10.31 -3.15 -8.02
N LEU A 318 -9.06 -3.52 -8.30
CA LEU A 318 -7.90 -2.71 -7.97
C LEU A 318 -7.55 -1.86 -9.20
N ARG A 319 -7.65 -0.54 -9.05
CA ARG A 319 -7.10 0.42 -10.00
C ARG A 319 -5.72 0.87 -9.53
N THR A 320 -4.71 0.69 -10.36
CA THR A 320 -3.35 1.16 -10.10
C THR A 320 -3.07 2.38 -10.97
N ARG A 321 -2.45 3.41 -10.39
CA ARG A 321 -1.89 4.56 -11.10
C ARG A 321 -0.42 4.63 -10.79
N GLU A 322 0.42 4.55 -11.83
CA GLU A 322 1.86 4.45 -11.63
C GLU A 322 2.59 5.48 -12.50
N ASN A 323 3.49 6.25 -11.87
CA ASN A 323 4.42 7.14 -12.55
C ASN A 323 5.86 6.81 -12.13
N LYS A 324 6.84 7.66 -12.45
CA LYS A 324 8.24 7.38 -12.10
C LYS A 324 8.50 7.32 -10.59
N GLU A 325 7.84 8.17 -9.81
CA GLU A 325 8.14 8.41 -8.39
C GLU A 325 7.16 7.69 -7.45
N HIS A 326 5.93 7.43 -7.91
CA HIS A 326 4.82 7.00 -7.08
C HIS A 326 4.00 5.88 -7.71
N ILE A 327 3.38 5.11 -6.84
CA ILE A 327 2.28 4.20 -7.17
C ILE A 327 1.11 4.46 -6.25
N LEU A 328 -0.09 4.55 -6.82
CA LEU A 328 -1.36 4.67 -6.12
C LEU A 328 -2.20 3.43 -6.42
N PHE A 329 -2.58 2.73 -5.36
CA PHE A 329 -3.56 1.65 -5.38
C PHE A 329 -4.91 2.17 -4.93
N GLU A 330 -5.93 2.04 -5.77
CA GLU A 330 -7.31 2.43 -5.48
C GLU A 330 -8.21 1.19 -5.51
N THR A 331 -8.70 0.80 -4.35
CA THR A 331 -9.63 -0.32 -4.17
C THR A 331 -11.04 0.18 -4.45
N ARG A 332 -11.72 -0.39 -5.45
CA ARG A 332 -13.06 0.03 -5.92
C ARG A 332 -14.09 -1.07 -5.72
N ASP A 333 -15.25 -0.70 -5.18
CA ASP A 333 -16.40 -1.59 -4.97
C ASP A 333 -17.32 -1.57 -6.20
N GLN A 334 -17.28 -2.63 -6.99
CA GLN A 334 -18.06 -2.78 -8.21
C GLN A 334 -19.57 -2.80 -7.94
N GLN A 335 -20.01 -3.24 -6.76
CA GLN A 335 -21.43 -3.22 -6.39
C GLN A 335 -21.92 -1.81 -6.02
N ARG A 336 -21.02 -0.83 -5.89
CA ARG A 336 -21.35 0.55 -5.51
C ARG A 336 -20.92 1.55 -6.59
N LYS A 337 -21.30 1.27 -7.84
CA LYS A 337 -20.97 2.13 -9.01
C LYS A 337 -19.46 2.39 -9.11
N GLU A 338 -18.66 1.38 -8.78
CA GLU A 338 -17.20 1.46 -8.71
C GLU A 338 -16.69 2.57 -7.77
N ALA A 339 -17.41 2.92 -6.70
CA ALA A 339 -16.91 3.85 -5.69
C ALA A 339 -15.62 3.30 -5.06
N TRP A 340 -14.63 4.18 -4.86
CA TRP A 340 -13.41 3.78 -4.16
C TRP A 340 -13.70 3.62 -2.65
N VAL A 341 -12.98 2.70 -2.01
CA VAL A 341 -13.10 2.41 -0.56
C VAL A 341 -11.82 2.78 0.17
N HIS A 342 -10.67 2.53 -0.48
CA HIS A 342 -9.35 2.79 0.07
C HIS A 342 -8.39 3.17 -1.06
N ARG A 343 -7.55 4.16 -0.78
CA ARG A 343 -6.45 4.63 -1.64
C ARG A 343 -5.16 4.56 -0.86
N ASN A 344 -4.20 3.79 -1.36
CA ASN A 344 -2.87 3.65 -0.79
C ASN A 344 -1.84 4.25 -1.76
N TYR A 345 -1.20 5.33 -1.34
CA TYR A 345 -0.15 6.04 -2.06
C TYR A 345 1.20 5.60 -1.52
N VAL A 346 2.11 5.17 -2.39
CA VAL A 346 3.45 4.68 -1.99
C VAL A 346 4.53 5.35 -2.85
N LYS A 347 5.56 5.90 -2.21
CA LYS A 347 6.78 6.34 -2.88
C LYS A 347 7.64 5.14 -3.24
N LYS A 348 8.09 5.07 -4.50
CA LYS A 348 8.92 3.97 -4.98
C LYS A 348 10.31 3.93 -4.36
#